data_AF-A0A3B9QFP5-F1
#
_entry.id   AF-A0A3B9QFP5-F1
#
_cell.length_a   1.000
_cell.length_b   1.000
_cell.length_c   1.000
_cell.angle_alpha   90.00
_cell.angle_beta   90.00
_cell.angle_gamma   90.00
#
_symmetry.space_group_name_H-M   'P 1'
#
loop_
_entity.id
_entity.type
_entity.pdbx_description
1 polymer ?
#
loop_
_entity_poly.entity_id
_entity_poly.type
_entity_poly.pdbx_seq_one_letter_code
_entity_poly.pdbx_strand_id
1 'polypeptide(L)'
;MCGIIAVLRGQESREPLTLEVILPRLSSAVTLLESALGDSENISTHITQAGDSLAETDKALRTVPGISMLVFDRSSALAIQGETLRAKQALETIDKHLDHSSTDLEQLNSSLVQVRDSLWAIERDHLRTAEAIIELAGGTPDSNSLPGLMSIQTALSALDRLEVRGRDSAGIEVFVANHNLPASVLEGPRFKDLVLRSGAIRDCGGHIAFIYKNAVEIGDLGDNSQVIRAAIRGDEILQEALLGPEATVAVLGHTRWASVGVISEANAHPVDSQETGSNDKPYVSAVLNGDIDNYMDLTELENLSIAPEITTDAKIIPPLISRKLASSASDLEAFRATVSTFEGSMAIASHTAEQPHKLSLALRGSGQAIYVGIADNSYIVASEPYGVIENASRWLRMDGEKPADPSNPISSAGQIIQLDATAAGNLAGITRLAYDGTELPVREDEITTADITTRDI
;
A
#
# COMPACT_ATOMS: atom_id res chain seq x y z
N MET A 1 -9.15 -5.61 15.61
CA MET A 1 -8.56 -4.33 15.13
C MET A 1 -8.51 -4.42 13.62
N CYS A 2 -8.85 -3.40 12.86
CA CYS A 2 -8.83 -3.50 11.40
C CYS A 2 -7.42 -3.17 10.83
N GLY A 3 -7.23 -3.37 9.52
CA GLY A 3 -6.03 -2.99 8.78
C GLY A 3 -6.37 -2.04 7.63
N ILE A 4 -5.68 -0.90 7.50
CA ILE A 4 -5.76 -0.02 6.32
C ILE A 4 -4.51 -0.27 5.46
N ILE A 5 -4.69 -0.31 4.14
CA ILE A 5 -3.60 -0.25 3.15
C ILE A 5 -3.98 0.72 2.03
N ALA A 6 -3.06 1.55 1.58
CA ALA A 6 -3.20 2.28 0.34
C ALA A 6 -1.87 2.39 -0.40
N VAL A 7 -1.92 2.41 -1.72
CA VAL A 7 -0.75 2.56 -2.59
C VAL A 7 -1.02 3.70 -3.57
N LEU A 8 -0.17 4.71 -3.55
CA LEU A 8 -0.22 5.85 -4.45
C LEU A 8 1.14 5.97 -5.15
N ARG A 9 1.19 5.63 -6.43
CA ARG A 9 2.43 5.58 -7.22
C ARG A 9 2.49 6.73 -8.23
N GLY A 10 3.66 7.36 -8.35
CA GLY A 10 3.93 8.37 -9.36
C GLY A 10 4.22 7.77 -10.74
N GLN A 11 4.34 8.61 -11.76
CA GLN A 11 4.72 8.13 -13.09
C GLN A 11 6.20 7.76 -13.12
N GLU A 12 6.52 6.59 -13.68
CA GLU A 12 7.90 6.16 -13.87
C GLU A 12 8.50 6.81 -15.12
N SER A 13 9.72 7.30 -15.02
CA SER A 13 10.44 7.96 -16.13
C SER A 13 11.90 7.51 -16.25
N ARG A 14 12.38 6.63 -15.36
CA ARG A 14 13.74 6.09 -15.45
C ARG A 14 13.86 5.08 -16.59
N GLU A 15 15.06 5.03 -17.16
CA GLU A 15 15.43 4.02 -18.14
C GLU A 15 15.29 2.59 -17.58
N PRO A 16 14.99 1.60 -18.43
CA PRO A 16 14.95 0.20 -18.03
C PRO A 16 16.26 -0.26 -17.38
N LEU A 17 16.13 -1.04 -16.30
CA LEU A 17 17.27 -1.69 -15.67
C LEU A 17 17.70 -2.90 -16.50
N THR A 18 19.01 -3.15 -16.62
CA THR A 18 19.53 -4.31 -17.34
C THR A 18 20.36 -5.21 -16.45
N LEU A 19 20.44 -6.49 -16.83
CA LEU A 19 21.25 -7.49 -16.13
C LEU A 19 22.72 -7.11 -16.06
N GLU A 20 23.23 -6.41 -17.08
CA GLU A 20 24.62 -5.92 -17.13
C GLU A 20 24.96 -4.99 -15.97
N VAL A 21 23.97 -4.31 -15.38
CA VAL A 21 24.14 -3.44 -14.20
C VAL A 21 24.10 -4.26 -12.90
N ILE A 22 23.23 -5.27 -12.83
CA ILE A 22 22.93 -6.00 -11.59
C ILE A 22 23.84 -7.20 -11.37
N LEU A 23 24.03 -8.03 -12.40
CA LEU A 23 24.74 -9.30 -12.27
C LEU A 23 26.20 -9.14 -11.79
N PRO A 24 26.99 -8.14 -12.24
CA PRO A 24 28.34 -7.94 -11.73
C PRO A 24 28.38 -7.62 -10.22
N ARG A 25 27.42 -6.83 -9.72
CA ARG A 25 27.33 -6.48 -8.29
C ARG A 25 27.04 -7.72 -7.45
N LEU A 26 26.06 -8.51 -7.89
CA LEU A 26 25.65 -9.74 -7.21
C LEU A 26 26.76 -10.81 -7.24
N SER A 27 27.41 -11.00 -8.39
CA SER A 27 28.54 -11.93 -8.56
C SER A 27 29.74 -11.52 -7.70
N SER A 28 30.00 -10.22 -7.56
CA SER A 28 31.05 -9.68 -6.69
C SER A 28 30.73 -9.97 -5.22
N ALA A 29 29.49 -9.76 -4.78
CA ALA A 29 29.06 -10.08 -3.43
C ALA A 29 29.23 -11.58 -3.12
N VAL A 30 28.83 -12.46 -4.04
CA VAL A 30 29.02 -13.91 -3.91
C VAL A 30 30.50 -14.26 -3.76
N THR A 31 31.37 -13.70 -4.61
CA THR A 31 32.82 -13.95 -4.55
C THR A 31 33.43 -13.50 -3.22
N LEU A 32 32.98 -12.36 -2.69
CA LEU A 32 33.41 -11.86 -1.38
C LEU A 32 32.97 -12.80 -0.24
N LEU A 33 31.74 -13.31 -0.27
CA LEU A 33 31.25 -14.28 0.71
C LEU A 33 32.01 -15.62 0.62
N GLU A 34 32.19 -16.16 -0.59
CA GLU A 34 32.92 -17.43 -0.82
C GLU A 34 34.38 -17.36 -0.35
N SER A 35 35.02 -16.19 -0.48
CA SER A 35 36.41 -15.97 -0.07
C SER A 35 36.59 -15.51 1.38
N ALA A 36 35.51 -15.14 2.08
CA ALA A 36 35.56 -14.55 3.43
C ALA A 36 36.28 -15.45 4.46
N LEU A 37 36.14 -16.77 4.36
CA LEU A 37 36.81 -17.72 5.27
C LEU A 37 38.26 -18.02 4.89
N GLY A 38 38.67 -17.74 3.65
CA GLY A 38 40.04 -17.93 3.18
C GLY A 38 41.00 -16.83 3.63
N ASP A 39 40.47 -15.70 4.10
CA ASP A 39 41.21 -14.54 4.60
C ASP A 39 40.68 -14.12 5.99
N SER A 40 41.17 -14.80 7.03
CA SER A 40 40.71 -14.60 8.40
C SER A 40 40.96 -13.18 8.94
N GLU A 41 41.91 -12.43 8.38
CA GLU A 41 42.19 -11.05 8.80
C GLU A 41 41.16 -10.07 8.21
N ASN A 42 40.56 -10.38 7.06
CA ASN A 42 39.64 -9.49 6.34
C ASN A 42 38.18 -9.98 6.28
N ILE A 43 37.82 -11.04 7.02
CA ILE A 43 36.46 -11.62 7.03
C ILE A 43 35.35 -10.57 7.22
N SER A 44 35.52 -9.65 8.18
CA SER A 44 34.54 -8.59 8.46
C SER A 44 34.44 -7.59 7.31
N THR A 45 35.56 -7.23 6.68
CA THR A 45 35.59 -6.34 5.52
C THR A 45 34.88 -6.96 4.32
N HIS A 46 35.15 -8.24 4.01
CA HIS A 46 34.50 -8.93 2.90
C HIS A 46 32.99 -9.03 3.09
N ILE A 47 32.53 -9.37 4.30
CA ILE A 47 31.10 -9.52 4.59
C ILE A 47 30.39 -8.16 4.56
N THR A 48 31.05 -7.09 5.04
CA THR A 48 30.52 -5.72 4.92
C THR A 48 30.35 -5.31 3.44
N GLN A 49 31.39 -5.50 2.63
CA GLN A 49 31.35 -5.15 1.20
C GLN A 49 30.31 -5.98 0.42
N ALA A 50 30.15 -7.25 0.78
CA ALA A 50 29.09 -8.10 0.23
C ALA A 50 27.71 -7.59 0.63
N GLY A 51 27.51 -7.23 1.91
CA GLY A 51 26.29 -6.64 2.44
C GLY A 51 25.89 -5.36 1.71
N ASP A 52 26.83 -4.43 1.53
CA ASP A 52 26.59 -3.18 0.79
C ASP A 52 26.20 -3.43 -0.67
N SER A 53 26.87 -4.37 -1.34
CA SER A 53 26.59 -4.73 -2.74
C SER A 53 25.20 -5.37 -2.90
N LEU A 54 24.79 -6.19 -1.94
CA LEU A 54 23.47 -6.82 -1.90
C LEU A 54 22.37 -5.79 -1.59
N ALA A 55 22.61 -4.88 -0.66
CA ALA A 55 21.66 -3.82 -0.31
C ALA A 55 21.41 -2.87 -1.50
N GLU A 56 22.45 -2.51 -2.25
CA GLU A 56 22.29 -1.72 -3.48
C GLU A 56 21.58 -2.50 -4.60
N THR A 57 21.69 -3.84 -4.60
CA THR A 57 20.94 -4.71 -5.52
C THR A 57 19.46 -4.76 -5.14
N ASP A 58 19.13 -4.98 -3.87
CA ASP A 58 17.76 -4.88 -3.32
C ASP A 58 17.11 -3.55 -3.72
N LYS A 59 17.79 -2.43 -3.45
CA LYS A 59 17.30 -1.09 -3.77
C LYS A 59 16.97 -0.91 -5.25
N ALA A 60 17.82 -1.44 -6.15
CA ALA A 60 17.60 -1.33 -7.59
C ALA A 60 16.43 -2.21 -8.07
N LEU A 61 16.31 -3.44 -7.55
CA LEU A 61 15.27 -4.39 -7.94
C LEU A 61 13.87 -3.99 -7.46
N ARG A 62 13.77 -3.23 -6.35
CA ARG A 62 12.51 -2.72 -5.80
C ARG A 62 11.81 -1.69 -6.70
N THR A 63 12.52 -1.10 -7.66
CA THR A 63 12.01 -0.04 -8.53
C THR A 63 11.11 -0.60 -9.64
N VAL A 64 10.31 0.24 -10.31
CA VAL A 64 9.54 -0.20 -11.49
C VAL A 64 10.45 -0.75 -12.60
N PRO A 65 11.59 -0.11 -12.97
CA PRO A 65 12.56 -0.71 -13.90
C PRO A 65 13.12 -2.06 -13.42
N GLY A 66 13.34 -2.21 -12.11
CA GLY A 66 13.82 -3.45 -11.50
C GLY A 66 12.83 -4.60 -11.65
N ILE A 67 11.59 -4.38 -11.24
CA ILE A 67 10.51 -5.36 -11.40
C ILE A 67 10.23 -5.61 -12.88
N SER A 68 10.30 -4.59 -13.74
CA SER A 68 10.16 -4.75 -15.20
C SER A 68 11.16 -5.73 -15.78
N MET A 69 12.44 -5.60 -15.42
CA MET A 69 13.48 -6.55 -15.83
C MET A 69 13.16 -7.97 -15.36
N LEU A 70 12.73 -8.14 -14.10
CA LEU A 70 12.40 -9.46 -13.55
C LEU A 70 11.17 -10.10 -14.22
N VAL A 71 10.16 -9.30 -14.59
CA VAL A 71 8.92 -9.77 -15.22
C VAL A 71 9.13 -10.10 -16.71
N PHE A 72 9.84 -9.25 -17.46
CA PHE A 72 9.96 -9.38 -18.91
C PHE A 72 11.18 -10.16 -19.38
N ASP A 73 12.24 -10.25 -18.56
CA ASP A 73 13.42 -11.05 -18.87
C ASP A 73 13.61 -12.18 -17.86
N ARG A 74 12.99 -13.32 -18.18
CA ARG A 74 13.09 -14.54 -17.38
C ARG A 74 14.53 -15.05 -17.24
N SER A 75 15.40 -14.77 -18.22
CA SER A 75 16.81 -15.18 -18.12
C SER A 75 17.54 -14.37 -17.06
N SER A 76 17.25 -13.07 -16.97
CA SER A 76 17.72 -12.19 -15.90
C SER A 76 17.22 -12.62 -14.52
N ALA A 77 15.93 -12.90 -14.38
CA ALA A 77 15.36 -13.38 -13.11
C ALA A 77 16.01 -14.68 -12.63
N LEU A 78 16.21 -15.65 -13.52
CA LEU A 78 16.88 -16.92 -13.20
C LEU A 78 18.37 -16.73 -12.85
N ALA A 79 19.08 -15.83 -13.54
CA ALA A 79 20.48 -15.52 -13.23
C ALA A 79 20.61 -14.92 -11.82
N ILE A 80 19.74 -13.96 -11.48
CA ILE A 80 19.69 -13.35 -10.14
C ILE A 80 19.34 -14.40 -9.08
N GLN A 81 18.37 -15.28 -9.35
CA GLN A 81 18.03 -16.38 -8.46
C GLN A 81 19.22 -17.33 -8.22
N GLY A 82 19.96 -17.66 -9.28
CA GLY A 82 21.15 -18.52 -9.21
C GLY A 82 22.25 -17.93 -8.33
N GLU A 83 22.60 -16.65 -8.53
CA GLU A 83 23.61 -15.99 -7.69
C GLU A 83 23.12 -15.77 -6.25
N THR A 84 21.83 -15.50 -6.04
CA THR A 84 21.24 -15.40 -4.69
C THR A 84 21.36 -16.74 -3.95
N LEU A 85 21.14 -17.87 -4.64
CA LEU A 85 21.35 -19.21 -4.06
C LEU A 85 22.81 -19.45 -3.69
N ARG A 86 23.76 -19.07 -4.56
CA ARG A 86 25.20 -19.18 -4.27
C ARG A 86 25.61 -18.35 -3.05
N ALA A 87 25.11 -17.11 -2.94
CA ALA A 87 25.36 -16.26 -1.78
C ALA A 87 24.84 -16.88 -0.49
N LYS A 88 23.63 -17.47 -0.50
CA LYS A 88 23.07 -18.17 0.66
C LYS A 88 23.91 -19.37 1.09
N GLN A 89 24.40 -20.17 0.13
CA GLN A 89 25.29 -21.31 0.43
C GLN A 89 26.63 -20.87 1.03
N ALA A 90 27.21 -19.77 0.51
CA ALA A 90 28.42 -19.18 1.08
C ALA A 90 28.17 -18.69 2.51
N LEU A 91 27.04 -18.02 2.75
CA LEU A 91 26.63 -17.55 4.08
C LEU A 91 26.44 -18.69 5.08
N GLU A 92 25.78 -19.79 4.69
CA GLU A 92 25.66 -20.99 5.53
C GLU A 92 27.01 -21.60 5.91
N THR A 93 28.00 -21.49 5.03
CA THR A 93 29.37 -21.96 5.29
C THR A 93 30.07 -21.05 6.30
N ILE A 94 29.89 -19.73 6.19
CA ILE A 94 30.40 -18.74 7.14
C ILE A 94 29.78 -18.98 8.53
N ASP A 95 28.46 -19.17 8.61
CA ASP A 95 27.75 -19.37 9.88
C ASP A 95 28.27 -20.59 10.64
N LYS A 96 28.45 -21.73 9.96
CA LYS A 96 29.01 -22.95 10.56
C LYS A 96 30.44 -22.77 11.08
N HIS A 97 31.22 -21.88 10.46
CA HIS A 97 32.58 -21.59 10.92
C HIS A 97 32.57 -20.69 12.17
N LEU A 98 31.69 -19.70 12.20
CA LEU A 98 31.57 -18.75 13.30
C LEU A 98 30.99 -19.38 14.57
N ASP A 99 30.10 -20.38 14.47
CA ASP A 99 29.58 -21.17 15.61
C ASP A 99 30.68 -21.82 16.46
N HIS A 100 31.89 -21.97 15.91
CA HIS A 100 33.05 -22.55 16.59
C HIS A 100 34.10 -21.51 17.04
N SER A 101 33.83 -20.22 16.85
CA SER A 101 34.75 -19.11 17.13
C SER A 101 34.29 -18.29 18.33
N SER A 102 35.23 -17.93 19.21
CA SER A 102 34.96 -17.23 20.48
C SER A 102 35.14 -15.71 20.43
N THR A 103 34.99 -15.10 19.25
CA THR A 103 35.38 -13.70 19.04
C THR A 103 34.21 -12.76 19.29
N ASP A 104 34.48 -11.60 19.89
CA ASP A 104 33.53 -10.51 20.08
C ASP A 104 33.31 -9.81 18.73
N LEU A 105 32.09 -9.90 18.19
CA LEU A 105 31.81 -9.79 16.75
C LEU A 105 30.58 -8.90 16.46
N GLU A 106 30.40 -7.80 17.20
CA GLU A 106 29.25 -6.91 16.99
C GLU A 106 29.17 -6.37 15.55
N GLN A 107 30.28 -5.85 15.02
CA GLN A 107 30.33 -5.35 13.64
C GLN A 107 30.09 -6.46 12.61
N LEU A 108 30.72 -7.62 12.79
CA LEU A 108 30.52 -8.76 11.88
C LEU A 108 29.07 -9.26 11.92
N ASN A 109 28.46 -9.31 13.10
CA ASN A 109 27.06 -9.71 13.26
C ASN A 109 26.13 -8.73 12.54
N SER A 110 26.36 -7.42 12.67
CA SER A 110 25.59 -6.41 11.93
C SER A 110 25.70 -6.59 10.41
N SER A 111 26.91 -6.81 9.88
CA SER A 111 27.11 -7.06 8.44
C SER A 111 26.44 -8.36 7.98
N LEU A 112 26.50 -9.44 8.78
CA LEU A 112 25.82 -10.69 8.48
C LEU A 112 24.29 -10.54 8.48
N VAL A 113 23.74 -9.74 9.40
CA VAL A 113 22.31 -9.38 9.40
C VAL A 113 21.93 -8.67 8.10
N GLN A 114 22.69 -7.64 7.70
CA GLN A 114 22.46 -6.92 6.43
C GLN A 114 22.50 -7.84 5.21
N VAL A 115 23.46 -8.78 5.15
CA VAL A 115 23.54 -9.79 4.09
C VAL A 115 22.28 -10.66 4.06
N ARG A 116 21.81 -11.14 5.22
CA ARG A 116 20.59 -11.98 5.32
C ARG A 116 19.35 -11.20 4.90
N ASP A 117 19.21 -9.96 5.36
CA ASP A 117 18.08 -9.10 5.04
C ASP A 117 18.03 -8.81 3.53
N SER A 118 19.18 -8.47 2.93
CA SER A 118 19.26 -8.17 1.51
C SER A 118 18.98 -9.39 0.64
N LEU A 119 19.52 -10.57 1.01
CA LEU A 119 19.23 -11.82 0.29
C LEU A 119 17.76 -12.22 0.43
N TRP A 120 17.17 -12.03 1.61
CA TRP A 120 15.75 -12.24 1.82
C TRP A 120 14.92 -11.29 0.95
N ALA A 121 15.22 -9.99 0.92
CA ALA A 121 14.49 -9.03 0.10
C ALA A 121 14.56 -9.38 -1.40
N ILE A 122 15.76 -9.72 -1.91
CA ILE A 122 15.94 -10.13 -3.31
C ILE A 122 15.07 -11.35 -3.65
N GLU A 123 15.04 -12.37 -2.79
CA GLU A 123 14.30 -13.62 -3.02
C GLU A 123 12.79 -13.48 -2.77
N ARG A 124 12.40 -12.91 -1.64
CA ARG A 124 11.04 -12.95 -1.09
C ARG A 124 10.24 -11.69 -1.37
N ASP A 125 10.89 -10.55 -1.60
CA ASP A 125 10.19 -9.29 -1.85
C ASP A 125 10.23 -8.92 -3.34
N HIS A 126 11.32 -9.20 -4.07
CA HIS A 126 11.44 -8.80 -5.49
C HIS A 126 11.13 -9.94 -6.46
N LEU A 127 11.87 -11.06 -6.40
CA LEU A 127 11.65 -12.19 -7.29
C LEU A 127 10.23 -12.77 -7.13
N ARG A 128 9.76 -12.94 -5.89
CA ARG A 128 8.38 -13.35 -5.61
C ARG A 128 7.34 -12.36 -6.14
N THR A 129 7.60 -11.05 -6.02
CA THR A 129 6.66 -10.02 -6.52
C THR A 129 6.57 -10.05 -8.04
N ALA A 130 7.68 -10.25 -8.74
CA ALA A 130 7.67 -10.39 -10.20
C ALA A 130 6.80 -11.60 -10.64
N GLU A 131 6.97 -12.76 -10.01
CA GLU A 131 6.13 -13.94 -10.29
C GLU A 131 4.66 -13.69 -9.93
N ALA A 132 4.38 -13.06 -8.78
CA ALA A 132 3.01 -12.74 -8.37
C ALA A 132 2.31 -11.76 -9.33
N ILE A 133 3.05 -10.81 -9.92
CA ILE A 133 2.53 -9.91 -10.97
C ILE A 133 2.17 -10.69 -12.23
N ILE A 134 3.03 -11.62 -12.67
CA ILE A 134 2.77 -12.51 -13.82
C ILE A 134 1.51 -13.34 -13.56
N GLU A 135 1.37 -13.91 -12.36
CA GLU A 135 0.18 -14.67 -11.98
C GLU A 135 -1.09 -13.81 -11.97
N LEU A 136 -1.00 -12.58 -11.45
CA LEU A 136 -2.12 -11.63 -11.38
C LEU A 136 -2.58 -11.17 -12.77
N ALA A 137 -1.65 -11.04 -13.72
CA ALA A 137 -1.94 -10.73 -15.11
C ALA A 137 -2.45 -11.95 -15.92
N GLY A 138 -2.41 -13.16 -15.34
CA GLY A 138 -2.73 -14.40 -16.05
C GLY A 138 -1.68 -14.82 -17.10
N GLY A 139 -0.47 -14.26 -17.03
CA GLY A 139 0.61 -14.46 -17.99
C GLY A 139 1.60 -13.30 -17.98
N THR A 140 2.45 -13.20 -19.01
CA THR A 140 3.31 -12.02 -19.17
C THR A 140 2.43 -10.79 -19.45
N PRO A 141 2.47 -9.74 -18.61
CA PRO A 141 1.63 -8.56 -18.79
C PRO A 141 2.06 -7.71 -19.99
N ASP A 142 1.31 -6.65 -20.28
CA ASP A 142 1.78 -5.58 -21.15
C ASP A 142 2.71 -4.63 -20.35
N SER A 143 3.64 -3.95 -21.03
CA SER A 143 4.53 -2.99 -20.36
C SER A 143 3.77 -1.82 -19.71
N ASN A 144 2.65 -1.40 -20.31
CA ASN A 144 1.84 -0.30 -19.79
C ASN A 144 1.09 -0.70 -18.52
N SER A 145 0.68 -1.97 -18.39
CA SER A 145 -0.07 -2.44 -17.22
C SER A 145 0.83 -2.73 -16.01
N LEU A 146 2.14 -2.90 -16.22
CA LEU A 146 3.08 -3.28 -15.16
C LEU A 146 3.05 -2.35 -13.93
N PRO A 147 3.13 -1.01 -14.04
CA PRO A 147 3.11 -0.14 -12.86
C PRO A 147 1.82 -0.27 -12.05
N GLY A 148 0.69 -0.46 -12.74
CA GLY A 148 -0.61 -0.69 -12.13
C GLY A 148 -0.68 -2.03 -11.39
N LEU A 149 -0.29 -3.12 -12.05
CA LEU A 149 -0.21 -4.46 -11.45
C LEU A 149 0.75 -4.49 -10.26
N MET A 150 1.87 -3.77 -10.33
CA MET A 150 2.80 -3.61 -9.21
C MET A 150 2.13 -2.92 -8.02
N SER A 151 1.39 -1.83 -8.22
CA SER A 151 0.64 -1.17 -7.14
C SER A 151 -0.41 -2.10 -6.51
N ILE A 152 -1.12 -2.88 -7.33
CA ILE A 152 -2.10 -3.86 -6.85
C ILE A 152 -1.40 -4.95 -6.03
N GLN A 153 -0.31 -5.53 -6.54
CA GLN A 153 0.44 -6.58 -5.84
C GLN A 153 1.07 -6.06 -4.53
N THR A 154 1.59 -4.83 -4.50
CA THR A 154 2.07 -4.19 -3.28
C THR A 154 0.97 -4.12 -2.23
N ALA A 155 -0.24 -3.68 -2.61
CA ALA A 155 -1.36 -3.59 -1.70
C ALA A 155 -1.81 -4.98 -1.20
N LEU A 156 -1.88 -5.98 -2.08
CA LEU A 156 -2.28 -7.34 -1.73
C LEU A 156 -1.25 -8.01 -0.79
N SER A 157 0.04 -7.81 -1.03
CA SER A 157 1.11 -8.33 -0.16
C SER A 157 1.07 -7.70 1.23
N ALA A 158 0.77 -6.40 1.32
CA ALA A 158 0.54 -5.73 2.61
C ALA A 158 -0.76 -6.23 3.29
N LEU A 159 -1.82 -6.47 2.51
CA LEU A 159 -3.08 -7.03 3.01
C LEU A 159 -2.87 -8.39 3.68
N ASP A 160 -2.06 -9.28 3.08
CA ASP A 160 -1.73 -10.60 3.65
C ASP A 160 -1.18 -10.47 5.09
N ARG A 161 -0.30 -9.49 5.31
CA ARG A 161 0.30 -9.24 6.64
C ARG A 161 -0.68 -8.59 7.60
N LEU A 162 -1.65 -7.83 7.10
CA LEU A 162 -2.67 -7.15 7.89
C LEU A 162 -3.87 -8.04 8.23
N GLU A 163 -4.03 -9.22 7.62
CA GLU A 163 -5.11 -10.17 7.97
C GLU A 163 -5.05 -10.64 9.42
N VAL A 164 -3.87 -10.63 10.05
CA VAL A 164 -3.71 -10.95 11.48
C VAL A 164 -4.44 -9.97 12.41
N ARG A 165 -4.78 -8.77 11.90
CA ARG A 165 -5.52 -7.74 12.66
C ARG A 165 -7.02 -7.99 12.61
N GLY A 166 -7.53 -8.22 11.40
CA GLY A 166 -8.94 -8.43 11.10
C GLY A 166 -9.09 -9.39 9.93
N ARG A 167 -9.98 -10.37 10.05
CA ARG A 167 -10.15 -11.45 9.07
C ARG A 167 -11.59 -11.73 8.67
N ASP A 168 -12.55 -11.07 9.29
CA ASP A 168 -13.99 -11.29 9.03
C ASP A 168 -14.33 -10.93 7.58
N SER A 169 -13.63 -9.93 7.05
CA SER A 169 -13.70 -9.57 5.63
C SER A 169 -12.46 -8.79 5.23
N ALA A 170 -12.19 -8.75 3.93
CA ALA A 170 -11.24 -7.82 3.35
C ALA A 170 -11.77 -7.28 2.02
N GLY A 171 -11.23 -6.15 1.59
CA GLY A 171 -11.56 -5.59 0.31
C GLY A 171 -10.49 -4.65 -0.22
N ILE A 172 -10.52 -4.45 -1.52
CA ILE A 172 -9.63 -3.57 -2.24
C ILE A 172 -10.41 -2.87 -3.36
N GLU A 173 -10.15 -1.59 -3.48
CA GLU A 173 -10.47 -0.78 -4.62
C GLU A 173 -9.21 -0.61 -5.47
N VAL A 174 -9.35 -0.89 -6.76
CA VAL A 174 -8.37 -0.57 -7.78
C VAL A 174 -8.95 0.57 -8.61
N PHE A 175 -8.45 1.77 -8.40
CA PHE A 175 -8.87 2.96 -9.14
C PHE A 175 -7.92 3.18 -10.31
N VAL A 176 -8.44 3.12 -11.53
CA VAL A 176 -7.68 3.37 -12.76
C VAL A 176 -8.10 4.70 -13.35
N ALA A 177 -7.21 5.69 -13.27
CA ALA A 177 -7.40 6.97 -13.94
C ALA A 177 -6.95 6.86 -15.41
N ASN A 178 -7.65 7.52 -16.34
CA ASN A 178 -7.30 7.58 -17.77
C ASN A 178 -7.27 6.20 -18.44
N HIS A 179 -8.24 5.34 -18.07
CA HIS A 179 -8.30 3.92 -18.47
C HIS A 179 -8.48 3.68 -19.98
N ASN A 180 -8.88 4.69 -20.77
CA ASN A 180 -9.02 4.61 -22.23
C ASN A 180 -9.94 3.48 -22.75
N LEU A 181 -10.89 3.02 -21.92
CA LEU A 181 -11.86 1.98 -22.32
C LEU A 181 -12.95 2.59 -23.22
N PRO A 182 -13.47 1.82 -24.19
CA PRO A 182 -14.60 2.27 -25.00
C PRO A 182 -15.89 2.31 -24.17
N ALA A 183 -16.77 3.29 -24.44
CA ALA A 183 -18.05 3.43 -23.73
C ALA A 183 -18.94 2.17 -23.80
N SER A 184 -18.74 1.31 -24.80
CA SER A 184 -19.47 0.04 -24.95
C SER A 184 -19.17 -0.99 -23.87
N VAL A 185 -18.06 -0.88 -23.13
CA VAL A 185 -17.75 -1.80 -22.02
C VAL A 185 -18.16 -1.23 -20.65
N LEU A 186 -18.64 0.02 -20.60
CA LEU A 186 -19.01 0.74 -19.37
C LEU A 186 -20.48 0.52 -18.99
N GLU A 187 -21.00 -0.68 -19.24
CA GLU A 187 -22.38 -1.04 -18.91
C GLU A 187 -22.49 -2.46 -18.38
N GLY A 188 -23.60 -2.73 -17.67
CA GLY A 188 -23.91 -4.06 -17.15
C GLY A 188 -24.25 -4.05 -15.66
N PRO A 189 -24.48 -5.24 -15.07
CA PRO A 189 -24.90 -5.37 -13.68
C PRO A 189 -23.83 -4.89 -12.69
N ARG A 190 -22.54 -5.07 -13.02
CA ARG A 190 -21.40 -4.65 -12.19
C ARG A 190 -21.41 -3.13 -11.92
N PHE A 191 -21.82 -2.34 -12.91
CA PHE A 191 -21.93 -0.87 -12.82
C PHE A 191 -23.16 -0.39 -12.03
N LYS A 192 -24.09 -1.28 -11.71
CA LYS A 192 -25.38 -0.96 -11.08
C LYS A 192 -25.51 -1.51 -9.66
N ASP A 193 -24.48 -2.15 -9.12
CA ASP A 193 -24.52 -2.69 -7.76
C ASP A 193 -24.57 -1.53 -6.75
N LEU A 194 -25.69 -1.39 -6.04
CA LEU A 194 -25.98 -0.27 -5.14
C LEU A 194 -25.20 -0.29 -3.82
N VAL A 195 -24.60 -1.44 -3.47
CA VAL A 195 -24.00 -1.66 -2.15
C VAL A 195 -22.52 -2.03 -2.22
N LEU A 196 -21.91 -1.83 -3.38
CA LEU A 196 -20.48 -1.96 -3.64
C LEU A 196 -19.94 -3.36 -3.27
N ARG A 197 -20.64 -4.42 -3.68
CA ARG A 197 -20.20 -5.82 -3.51
C ARG A 197 -18.98 -6.17 -4.34
N SER A 198 -18.41 -7.37 -4.12
CA SER A 198 -17.29 -7.86 -4.91
C SER A 198 -17.64 -7.92 -6.40
N GLY A 199 -16.74 -7.42 -7.25
CA GLY A 199 -16.95 -7.27 -8.68
C GLY A 199 -17.71 -6.00 -9.09
N ALA A 200 -18.17 -5.15 -8.16
CA ALA A 200 -18.78 -3.88 -8.52
C ALA A 200 -17.79 -2.97 -9.26
N ILE A 201 -18.32 -2.15 -10.18
CA ILE A 201 -17.58 -1.13 -10.91
C ILE A 201 -18.28 0.22 -10.74
N ARG A 202 -17.50 1.30 -10.69
CA ARG A 202 -17.99 2.68 -10.82
C ARG A 202 -17.34 3.35 -12.02
N ASP A 203 -18.16 3.72 -12.99
CA ASP A 203 -17.76 4.63 -14.05
C ASP A 203 -17.68 6.05 -13.47
N CYS A 204 -16.48 6.63 -13.53
CA CYS A 204 -16.17 7.95 -13.02
C CYS A 204 -15.72 8.87 -14.18
N GLY A 205 -16.25 8.66 -15.39
CA GLY A 205 -15.94 9.44 -16.57
C GLY A 205 -14.65 8.96 -17.24
N GLY A 206 -13.59 9.76 -17.17
CA GLY A 206 -12.25 9.35 -17.66
C GLY A 206 -11.53 8.36 -16.73
N HIS A 207 -12.18 7.99 -15.63
CA HIS A 207 -11.64 7.16 -14.56
C HIS A 207 -12.63 6.04 -14.23
N ILE A 208 -12.14 4.96 -13.64
CA ILE A 208 -12.96 3.80 -13.30
C ILE A 208 -12.46 3.17 -12.00
N ALA A 209 -13.39 2.79 -11.12
CA ALA A 209 -13.08 2.10 -9.87
C ALA A 209 -13.58 0.66 -9.91
N PHE A 210 -12.70 -0.30 -9.62
CA PHE A 210 -13.01 -1.71 -9.52
C PHE A 210 -12.94 -2.18 -8.08
N ILE A 211 -13.92 -2.95 -7.64
CA ILE A 211 -14.04 -3.39 -6.26
C ILE A 211 -13.94 -4.90 -6.16
N TYR A 212 -13.09 -5.38 -5.27
CA TYR A 212 -12.95 -6.80 -4.95
C TYR A 212 -13.00 -6.98 -3.45
N LYS A 213 -13.92 -7.82 -3.00
CA LYS A 213 -14.20 -8.04 -1.57
C LYS A 213 -14.39 -9.51 -1.30
N ASN A 214 -14.15 -9.90 -0.06
CA ASN A 214 -14.54 -11.18 0.49
C ASN A 214 -14.99 -10.98 1.94
N ALA A 215 -16.03 -11.70 2.35
CA ALA A 215 -16.52 -11.68 3.73
C ALA A 215 -16.90 -13.08 4.16
N VAL A 216 -16.27 -13.57 5.23
CA VAL A 216 -16.46 -14.92 5.75
C VAL A 216 -16.38 -14.87 7.27
N GLU A 217 -17.43 -15.34 7.95
CA GLU A 217 -17.47 -15.34 9.43
C GLU A 217 -16.41 -16.25 10.06
N ILE A 218 -16.01 -17.31 9.34
CA ILE A 218 -14.99 -18.28 9.77
C ILE A 218 -14.10 -18.60 8.56
N GLY A 219 -12.87 -18.11 8.57
CA GLY A 219 -11.85 -18.38 7.56
C GLY A 219 -10.45 -18.46 8.16
N ASP A 220 -9.50 -18.97 7.36
CA ASP A 220 -8.09 -19.04 7.69
C ASP A 220 -7.33 -17.82 7.15
N LEU A 221 -6.14 -17.57 7.70
CA LEU A 221 -5.27 -16.48 7.22
C LEU A 221 -4.88 -16.74 5.75
N GLY A 222 -5.15 -15.76 4.89
CA GLY A 222 -4.87 -15.79 3.46
C GLY A 222 -6.08 -16.12 2.59
N ASP A 223 -7.21 -16.58 3.16
CA ASP A 223 -8.40 -16.92 2.38
C ASP A 223 -8.97 -15.70 1.65
N ASN A 224 -9.06 -14.57 2.35
CA ASN A 224 -9.61 -13.33 1.79
C ASN A 224 -8.78 -12.82 0.63
N SER A 225 -7.46 -12.71 0.84
CA SER A 225 -6.54 -12.23 -0.18
C SER A 225 -6.44 -13.18 -1.38
N GLN A 226 -6.60 -14.50 -1.19
CA GLN A 226 -6.67 -15.48 -2.28
C GLN A 226 -7.91 -15.27 -3.17
N VAL A 227 -9.09 -15.08 -2.56
CA VAL A 227 -10.34 -14.80 -3.28
C VAL A 227 -10.22 -13.49 -4.09
N ILE A 228 -9.68 -12.44 -3.46
CA ILE A 228 -9.46 -11.14 -4.11
C ILE A 228 -8.51 -11.27 -5.31
N ARG A 229 -7.37 -11.97 -5.15
CA ARG A 229 -6.43 -12.22 -6.25
C ARG A 229 -7.07 -12.96 -7.42
N ALA A 230 -7.87 -13.99 -7.13
CA ALA A 230 -8.56 -14.75 -8.16
C ALA A 230 -9.56 -13.89 -8.94
N ALA A 231 -10.27 -12.99 -8.26
CA ALA A 231 -11.20 -12.05 -8.88
C ALA A 231 -10.49 -11.03 -9.79
N ILE A 232 -9.39 -10.43 -9.32
CA ILE A 232 -8.56 -9.49 -10.10
C ILE A 232 -8.00 -10.16 -11.36
N ARG A 233 -7.44 -11.36 -11.22
CA ARG A 233 -6.87 -12.13 -12.34
C ARG A 233 -7.92 -12.47 -13.40
N GLY A 234 -9.17 -12.70 -12.98
CA GLY A 234 -10.27 -13.04 -13.89
C GLY A 234 -11.02 -11.85 -14.49
N ASP A 235 -10.62 -10.62 -14.18
CA ASP A 235 -11.37 -9.42 -14.58
C ASP A 235 -10.84 -8.79 -15.86
N GLU A 236 -11.40 -9.20 -17.00
CA GLU A 236 -11.00 -8.72 -18.32
C GLU A 236 -11.11 -7.20 -18.48
N ILE A 237 -12.09 -6.55 -17.85
CA ILE A 237 -12.29 -5.09 -17.94
C ILE A 237 -11.17 -4.37 -17.20
N LEU A 238 -10.76 -4.87 -16.03
CA LEU A 238 -9.59 -4.33 -15.33
C LEU A 238 -8.33 -4.52 -16.17
N GLN A 239 -8.10 -5.71 -16.73
CA GLN A 239 -6.90 -5.96 -17.54
C GLN A 239 -6.82 -5.00 -18.73
N GLU A 240 -7.94 -4.75 -19.42
CA GLU A 240 -8.00 -3.78 -20.52
C GLU A 240 -7.80 -2.33 -20.04
N ALA A 241 -8.38 -1.95 -18.90
CA ALA A 241 -8.24 -0.61 -18.32
C ALA A 241 -6.78 -0.25 -18.01
N LEU A 242 -5.99 -1.25 -17.61
CA LEU A 242 -4.57 -1.08 -17.27
C LEU A 242 -3.68 -0.89 -18.50
N LEU A 243 -4.15 -1.15 -19.71
CA LEU A 243 -3.37 -1.00 -20.95
C LEU A 243 -3.23 0.45 -21.41
N GLY A 244 -4.06 1.36 -20.87
CA GLY A 244 -4.05 2.78 -21.23
C GLY A 244 -2.64 3.37 -21.03
N PRO A 245 -2.06 4.06 -22.03
CA PRO A 245 -0.68 4.57 -21.94
C PRO A 245 -0.53 5.66 -20.87
N GLU A 246 -1.60 6.40 -20.58
CA GLU A 246 -1.67 7.42 -19.53
C GLU A 246 -2.34 6.90 -18.26
N ALA A 247 -2.61 5.59 -18.19
CA ALA A 247 -3.32 5.00 -17.07
C ALA A 247 -2.45 5.05 -15.81
N THR A 248 -3.03 5.55 -14.72
CA THR A 248 -2.40 5.54 -13.40
C THR A 248 -3.30 4.82 -12.41
N VAL A 249 -2.70 4.06 -11.50
CA VAL A 249 -3.44 3.24 -10.54
C VAL A 249 -3.20 3.73 -9.13
N ALA A 250 -4.29 4.03 -8.43
CA ALA A 250 -4.33 4.16 -6.98
C ALA A 250 -5.06 2.94 -6.40
N VAL A 251 -4.60 2.48 -5.24
CA VAL A 251 -5.17 1.30 -4.58
C VAL A 251 -5.53 1.65 -3.15
N LEU A 252 -6.75 1.33 -2.74
CA LEU A 252 -7.23 1.51 -1.36
C LEU A 252 -7.80 0.19 -0.87
N GLY A 253 -7.27 -0.36 0.21
CA GLY A 253 -7.67 -1.66 0.74
C GLY A 253 -7.82 -1.68 2.25
N HIS A 254 -8.46 -2.74 2.72
CA HIS A 254 -8.82 -2.89 4.12
C HIS A 254 -8.98 -4.34 4.53
N THR A 255 -8.56 -4.67 5.75
CA THR A 255 -8.96 -5.88 6.47
C THR A 255 -9.84 -5.50 7.65
N ARG A 256 -10.98 -6.16 7.81
CA ARG A 256 -12.00 -5.77 8.78
C ARG A 256 -12.16 -6.80 9.88
N TRP A 257 -12.21 -6.29 11.11
CA TRP A 257 -12.76 -6.94 12.29
C TRP A 257 -14.05 -6.19 12.63
N ALA A 258 -15.21 -6.81 12.44
CA ALA A 258 -16.49 -6.11 12.51
C ALA A 258 -16.82 -5.67 13.96
N SER A 259 -16.94 -4.36 14.19
CA SER A 259 -17.44 -3.73 15.42
C SER A 259 -18.87 -3.21 15.24
N VAL A 260 -19.09 -2.40 14.20
CA VAL A 260 -20.40 -1.84 13.81
C VAL A 260 -20.82 -2.40 12.46
N GLY A 261 -21.99 -3.03 12.42
CA GLY A 261 -22.55 -3.65 11.21
C GLY A 261 -22.11 -5.09 10.98
N VAL A 262 -22.99 -5.90 10.38
CA VAL A 262 -22.79 -7.35 10.20
C VAL A 262 -21.58 -7.68 9.31
N ILE A 263 -21.09 -8.92 9.41
CA ILE A 263 -20.08 -9.45 8.49
C ILE A 263 -20.76 -9.73 7.14
N SER A 264 -20.52 -8.88 6.14
CA SER A 264 -20.98 -9.08 4.77
C SER A 264 -20.17 -8.23 3.79
N GLU A 265 -20.19 -8.56 2.50
CA GLU A 265 -19.49 -7.79 1.47
C GLU A 265 -19.94 -6.32 1.41
N ALA A 266 -21.23 -6.05 1.65
CA ALA A 266 -21.77 -4.68 1.68
C ALA A 266 -21.20 -3.83 2.83
N ASN A 267 -20.74 -4.48 3.91
CA ASN A 267 -20.13 -3.84 5.07
C ASN A 267 -18.59 -3.92 5.06
N ALA A 268 -18.00 -4.76 4.20
CA ALA A 268 -16.57 -4.80 3.99
C ALA A 268 -16.10 -3.51 3.31
N HIS A 269 -14.99 -2.95 3.77
CA HIS A 269 -14.43 -1.73 3.19
C HIS A 269 -13.56 -2.09 1.96
N PRO A 270 -13.32 -1.17 1.01
CA PRO A 270 -13.81 0.22 0.95
C PRO A 270 -15.33 0.35 0.79
N VAL A 271 -15.88 1.49 1.21
CA VAL A 271 -17.27 1.92 0.94
C VAL A 271 -17.24 3.18 0.08
N ASP A 272 -18.29 3.46 -0.70
CA ASP A 272 -18.34 4.58 -1.66
C ASP A 272 -19.36 5.68 -1.31
N SER A 273 -19.43 6.72 -2.13
CA SER A 273 -20.34 7.86 -1.97
C SER A 273 -21.77 7.62 -2.43
N GLN A 274 -22.07 6.43 -2.97
CA GLN A 274 -23.39 6.15 -3.55
C GLN A 274 -24.50 6.14 -2.48
N GLU A 275 -25.59 6.85 -2.77
CA GLU A 275 -26.82 6.89 -1.98
C GLU A 275 -27.99 6.32 -2.80
N THR A 276 -28.99 5.71 -2.17
CA THR A 276 -30.09 5.01 -2.90
C THR A 276 -31.00 5.92 -3.72
N GLY A 277 -30.87 7.26 -3.60
CA GLY A 277 -31.73 8.24 -4.27
C GLY A 277 -31.01 9.32 -5.08
N SER A 278 -29.67 9.39 -5.08
CA SER A 278 -28.92 10.43 -5.82
C SER A 278 -27.49 9.98 -6.09
N ASN A 279 -27.09 10.01 -7.38
CA ASN A 279 -25.77 9.59 -7.85
C ASN A 279 -25.02 10.68 -8.64
N ASP A 280 -25.55 11.90 -8.72
CA ASP A 280 -24.98 12.99 -9.54
C ASP A 280 -23.84 13.75 -8.83
N LYS A 281 -23.17 13.11 -7.87
CA LYS A 281 -22.13 13.73 -7.03
C LYS A 281 -20.78 13.06 -7.29
N PRO A 282 -19.66 13.74 -6.96
CA PRO A 282 -18.33 13.17 -7.13
C PRO A 282 -18.17 11.79 -6.48
N TYR A 283 -17.49 10.89 -7.17
CA TYR A 283 -17.13 9.60 -6.61
C TYR A 283 -16.09 9.79 -5.50
N VAL A 284 -16.37 9.20 -4.34
CA VAL A 284 -15.46 9.13 -3.21
C VAL A 284 -15.53 7.72 -2.65
N SER A 285 -14.38 7.16 -2.30
CA SER A 285 -14.27 5.93 -1.53
C SER A 285 -13.55 6.18 -0.21
N ALA A 286 -13.83 5.36 0.80
CA ALA A 286 -13.13 5.42 2.06
C ALA A 286 -13.06 4.06 2.76
N VAL A 287 -12.05 3.95 3.63
CA VAL A 287 -11.87 2.87 4.60
C VAL A 287 -11.74 3.49 5.99
N LEU A 288 -12.19 2.75 7.01
CA LEU A 288 -12.16 3.18 8.41
C LEU A 288 -11.56 2.09 9.29
N ASN A 289 -10.65 2.49 10.17
CA ASN A 289 -10.29 1.78 11.39
C ASN A 289 -10.79 2.57 12.59
N GLY A 290 -11.40 1.89 13.55
CA GLY A 290 -12.11 2.55 14.67
C GLY A 290 -13.58 2.73 14.35
N ASP A 291 -14.27 3.51 15.18
CA ASP A 291 -15.71 3.72 15.11
C ASP A 291 -16.02 5.22 15.08
N ILE A 292 -17.07 5.61 14.35
CA ILE A 292 -17.64 6.97 14.37
C ILE A 292 -18.86 6.95 15.30
N ASP A 293 -18.70 7.45 16.51
CA ASP A 293 -19.69 7.32 17.59
C ASP A 293 -21.02 8.02 17.26
N ASN A 294 -20.96 9.14 16.54
CA ASN A 294 -22.11 9.98 16.17
C ASN A 294 -22.66 9.69 14.76
N TYR A 295 -22.39 8.52 14.17
CA TYR A 295 -22.78 8.23 12.78
C TYR A 295 -24.29 8.25 12.54
N MET A 296 -25.11 7.82 13.51
CA MET A 296 -26.57 7.86 13.41
C MET A 296 -27.09 9.29 13.38
N ASP A 297 -26.59 10.14 14.28
CA ASP A 297 -26.97 11.56 14.35
C ASP A 297 -26.62 12.27 13.04
N LEU A 298 -25.43 12.00 12.50
CA LEU A 298 -25.00 12.57 11.22
C LEU A 298 -25.83 12.03 10.04
N THR A 299 -26.19 10.75 10.06
CA THR A 299 -27.06 10.15 9.03
C THR A 299 -28.42 10.86 8.98
N GLU A 300 -29.01 11.14 10.14
CA GLU A 300 -30.29 11.85 10.24
C GLU A 300 -30.16 13.34 9.90
N LEU A 301 -29.18 14.03 10.50
CA LEU A 301 -28.96 15.47 10.31
C LEU A 301 -28.71 15.82 8.84
N GLU A 302 -27.91 15.01 8.16
CA GLU A 302 -27.53 15.22 6.78
C GLU A 302 -28.53 14.57 5.81
N ASN A 303 -29.57 13.88 6.30
CA ASN A 303 -30.54 13.15 5.48
C ASN A 303 -29.83 12.23 4.46
N LEU A 304 -28.95 11.35 4.96
CA LEU A 304 -28.26 10.38 4.12
C LEU A 304 -29.20 9.23 3.76
N SER A 305 -29.23 8.85 2.48
CA SER A 305 -30.05 7.74 1.99
C SER A 305 -29.20 6.50 1.77
N ILE A 306 -28.95 5.74 2.85
CA ILE A 306 -28.09 4.56 2.84
C ILE A 306 -28.92 3.30 2.58
N ALA A 307 -28.40 2.40 1.74
CA ALA A 307 -29.03 1.10 1.49
C ALA A 307 -29.06 0.25 2.77
N PRO A 308 -30.18 -0.43 3.09
CA PRO A 308 -30.36 -1.12 4.36
C PRO A 308 -29.38 -2.29 4.59
N GLU A 309 -28.77 -2.83 3.53
CA GLU A 309 -27.73 -3.86 3.64
C GLU A 309 -26.40 -3.32 4.16
N ILE A 310 -26.17 -2.01 4.07
CA ILE A 310 -24.99 -1.34 4.60
C ILE A 310 -25.32 -0.82 6.00
N THR A 311 -24.73 -1.49 6.99
CA THR A 311 -24.95 -1.27 8.42
C THR A 311 -23.70 -0.78 9.16
N THR A 312 -22.58 -0.63 8.44
CA THR A 312 -21.32 -0.09 8.94
C THR A 312 -21.40 1.44 9.04
N ASP A 313 -20.85 1.98 10.13
CA ASP A 313 -20.71 3.41 10.37
C ASP A 313 -19.81 4.08 9.31
N ALA A 314 -18.80 3.37 8.80
CA ALA A 314 -17.89 3.87 7.77
C ALA A 314 -18.61 4.42 6.51
N LYS A 315 -19.83 3.95 6.22
CA LYS A 315 -20.59 4.38 5.03
C LYS A 315 -20.96 5.86 5.05
N ILE A 316 -20.99 6.52 6.21
CA ILE A 316 -21.28 7.96 6.24
C ILE A 316 -20.12 8.80 5.69
N ILE A 317 -18.88 8.27 5.68
CA ILE A 317 -17.68 9.03 5.31
C ILE A 317 -17.73 9.51 3.85
N PRO A 318 -17.84 8.62 2.84
CA PRO A 318 -17.74 9.08 1.45
C PRO A 318 -18.90 9.97 0.97
N PRO A 319 -20.19 9.71 1.31
CA PRO A 319 -21.28 10.60 0.94
C PRO A 319 -21.13 12.02 1.50
N LEU A 320 -20.65 12.16 2.74
CA LEU A 320 -20.44 13.48 3.35
C LEU A 320 -19.29 14.24 2.67
N ILE A 321 -18.18 13.56 2.38
CA ILE A 321 -17.08 14.15 1.58
C ILE A 321 -17.60 14.55 0.19
N SER A 322 -18.30 13.65 -0.50
CA SER A 322 -18.84 13.87 -1.85
C SER A 322 -19.78 15.09 -1.91
N ARG A 323 -20.66 15.25 -0.92
CA ARG A 323 -21.55 16.42 -0.80
C ARG A 323 -20.77 17.72 -0.55
N LYS A 324 -19.71 17.68 0.27
CA LYS A 324 -18.84 18.84 0.47
C LYS A 324 -18.02 19.16 -0.77
N LEU A 325 -17.51 18.17 -1.50
CA LEU A 325 -16.80 18.38 -2.78
C LEU A 325 -17.70 19.10 -3.79
N ALA A 326 -18.97 18.69 -3.91
CA ALA A 326 -19.93 19.33 -4.81
C ALA A 326 -20.24 20.81 -4.46
N SER A 327 -19.87 21.27 -3.26
CA SER A 327 -20.12 22.64 -2.77
C SER A 327 -18.86 23.41 -2.36
N SER A 328 -17.69 22.80 -2.41
CA SER A 328 -16.39 23.34 -1.98
C SER A 328 -15.53 23.74 -3.18
N ALA A 329 -14.53 24.59 -2.94
CA ALA A 329 -13.50 24.92 -3.91
C ALA A 329 -12.22 24.05 -3.76
N SER A 330 -12.10 23.27 -2.68
CA SER A 330 -10.89 22.47 -2.39
C SER A 330 -11.23 21.10 -1.79
N ASP A 331 -10.59 20.07 -2.34
CA ASP A 331 -10.75 18.67 -1.94
C ASP A 331 -10.25 18.40 -0.52
N LEU A 332 -9.08 18.94 -0.16
CA LEU A 332 -8.51 18.78 1.18
C LEU A 332 -9.40 19.44 2.24
N GLU A 333 -9.95 20.61 1.95
CA GLU A 333 -10.89 21.28 2.86
C GLU A 333 -12.23 20.55 2.96
N ALA A 334 -12.75 19.99 1.86
CA ALA A 334 -13.94 19.15 1.91
C ALA A 334 -13.71 17.91 2.79
N PHE A 335 -12.55 17.25 2.64
CA PHE A 335 -12.16 16.13 3.47
C PHE A 335 -12.03 16.53 4.95
N ARG A 336 -11.21 17.55 5.25
CA ARG A 336 -10.98 18.07 6.62
C ARG A 336 -12.28 18.47 7.30
N ALA A 337 -13.10 19.25 6.62
CA ALA A 337 -14.37 19.73 7.18
C ALA A 337 -15.34 18.60 7.46
N THR A 338 -15.31 17.50 6.69
CA THR A 338 -16.13 16.31 6.97
C THR A 338 -15.59 15.54 8.16
N VAL A 339 -14.30 15.16 8.18
CA VAL A 339 -13.77 14.35 9.29
C VAL A 339 -13.78 15.09 10.63
N SER A 340 -13.81 16.43 10.61
CA SER A 340 -13.93 17.25 11.81
C SER A 340 -15.29 17.16 12.51
N THR A 341 -16.34 16.69 11.83
CA THR A 341 -17.67 16.49 12.44
C THR A 341 -17.81 15.14 13.12
N PHE A 342 -16.82 14.25 12.98
CA PHE A 342 -16.88 12.90 13.54
C PHE A 342 -16.39 12.87 14.98
N GLU A 343 -17.12 12.13 15.81
CA GLU A 343 -16.78 11.79 17.19
C GLU A 343 -16.26 10.34 17.25
N GLY A 344 -15.29 10.09 18.13
CA GLY A 344 -14.68 8.77 18.30
C GLY A 344 -13.17 8.76 18.02
N SER A 345 -12.58 7.55 18.01
CA SER A 345 -11.18 7.33 17.63
C SER A 345 -11.13 6.62 16.29
N MET A 346 -10.53 7.27 15.31
CA MET A 346 -10.62 6.86 13.91
C MET A 346 -9.32 7.09 13.16
N ALA A 347 -9.02 6.14 12.27
CA ALA A 347 -8.08 6.29 11.17
C ALA A 347 -8.86 6.10 9.87
N ILE A 348 -8.81 7.10 8.99
CA ILE A 348 -9.57 7.13 7.74
C ILE A 348 -8.57 7.32 6.60
N ALA A 349 -8.75 6.55 5.53
CA ALA A 349 -8.13 6.82 4.24
C ALA A 349 -9.23 6.94 3.18
N SER A 350 -9.13 7.93 2.31
CA SER A 350 -10.14 8.25 1.30
C SER A 350 -9.51 8.66 -0.02
N HIS A 351 -10.11 8.20 -1.10
CA HIS A 351 -9.76 8.51 -2.48
C HIS A 351 -10.96 9.11 -3.21
N THR A 352 -10.72 9.97 -4.20
CA THR A 352 -11.78 10.61 -5.00
C THR A 352 -11.39 10.70 -6.46
N ALA A 353 -12.40 10.62 -7.33
CA ALA A 353 -12.22 10.78 -8.77
C ALA A 353 -11.88 12.22 -9.20
N GLU A 354 -12.15 13.24 -8.38
CA GLU A 354 -11.84 14.65 -8.72
C GLU A 354 -10.33 14.92 -8.78
N GLN A 355 -9.58 14.26 -7.89
CA GLN A 355 -8.12 14.35 -7.80
C GLN A 355 -7.53 12.94 -7.70
N PRO A 356 -7.53 12.17 -8.82
CA PRO A 356 -7.20 10.75 -8.79
C PRO A 356 -5.74 10.45 -8.40
N HIS A 357 -4.87 11.45 -8.52
CA HIS A 357 -3.45 11.42 -8.14
C HIS A 357 -3.22 11.73 -6.65
N LYS A 358 -4.27 11.91 -5.85
CA LYS A 358 -4.18 12.26 -4.44
C LYS A 358 -4.92 11.28 -3.54
N LEU A 359 -4.43 11.14 -2.31
CA LEU A 359 -5.03 10.33 -1.26
C LEU A 359 -5.11 11.14 0.03
N SER A 360 -6.27 11.14 0.68
CA SER A 360 -6.47 11.87 1.94
C SER A 360 -6.55 10.92 3.12
N LEU A 361 -5.88 11.27 4.22
CA LEU A 361 -5.75 10.49 5.45
C LEU A 361 -6.17 11.35 6.63
N ALA A 362 -6.86 10.78 7.60
CA ALA A 362 -7.18 11.44 8.87
C ALA A 362 -6.92 10.48 10.03
N LEU A 363 -6.32 10.99 11.10
CA LEU A 363 -6.10 10.24 12.34
C LEU A 363 -6.51 11.09 13.54
N ARG A 364 -7.41 10.55 14.38
CA ARG A 364 -7.85 11.17 15.63
C ARG A 364 -8.01 10.14 16.75
N GLY A 365 -7.55 10.51 17.94
CA GLY A 365 -7.52 9.65 19.11
C GLY A 365 -6.32 8.69 19.11
N SER A 366 -6.21 7.91 20.19
CA SER A 366 -5.05 7.05 20.46
C SER A 366 -5.21 5.59 20.04
N GLY A 367 -6.43 5.17 19.68
CA GLY A 367 -6.75 3.76 19.45
C GLY A 367 -6.32 3.23 18.08
N GLN A 368 -5.95 4.12 17.16
CA GLN A 368 -5.63 3.78 15.77
C GLN A 368 -4.25 4.34 15.38
N ALA A 369 -3.68 3.79 14.30
CA ALA A 369 -2.42 4.24 13.75
C ALA A 369 -2.48 4.31 12.23
N ILE A 370 -1.70 5.22 11.66
CA ILE A 370 -1.41 5.31 10.23
C ILE A 370 0.08 5.61 10.08
N TYR A 371 0.73 4.86 9.22
CA TYR A 371 2.10 5.03 8.77
C TYR A 371 2.07 5.37 7.29
N VAL A 372 2.77 6.43 6.89
CA VAL A 372 3.00 6.81 5.50
C VAL A 372 4.42 6.42 5.14
N GLY A 373 4.56 5.27 4.49
CA GLY A 373 5.80 4.80 3.90
C GLY A 373 6.23 5.65 2.72
N ILE A 374 7.48 6.07 2.74
CA ILE A 374 8.12 6.83 1.68
C ILE A 374 8.96 5.83 0.88
N ALA A 375 8.37 5.34 -0.21
CA ALA A 375 8.98 4.36 -1.08
C ALA A 375 9.50 5.00 -2.37
N ASP A 376 10.24 4.24 -3.15
CA ASP A 376 10.67 4.64 -4.48
C ASP A 376 9.46 4.96 -5.37
N ASN A 377 9.37 6.23 -5.81
CA ASN A 377 8.30 6.79 -6.64
C ASN A 377 6.86 6.42 -6.19
N SER A 378 6.65 6.23 -4.88
CA SER A 378 5.36 5.81 -4.33
C SER A 378 5.22 6.16 -2.85
N TYR A 379 3.97 6.27 -2.39
CA TYR A 379 3.62 6.22 -0.98
C TYR A 379 2.88 4.92 -0.67
N ILE A 380 3.28 4.27 0.41
CA ILE A 380 2.62 3.06 0.93
C ILE A 380 2.03 3.41 2.28
N VAL A 381 0.72 3.51 2.37
CA VAL A 381 0.02 3.81 3.63
C VAL A 381 -0.39 2.50 4.25
N ALA A 382 -0.08 2.29 5.53
CA ALA A 382 -0.67 1.19 6.28
C ALA A 382 -0.97 1.57 7.72
N SER A 383 -1.91 0.87 8.35
CA SER A 383 -2.20 1.09 9.78
C SER A 383 -1.18 0.43 10.72
N GLU A 384 -0.24 -0.34 10.19
CA GLU A 384 0.80 -1.04 10.95
C GLU A 384 2.13 -1.07 10.17
N PRO A 385 3.30 -1.05 10.85
CA PRO A 385 4.60 -0.99 10.18
C PRO A 385 4.87 -2.15 9.21
N TYR A 386 4.41 -3.36 9.56
CA TYR A 386 4.57 -4.54 8.70
C TYR A 386 3.75 -4.48 7.40
N GLY A 387 2.76 -3.59 7.29
CA GLY A 387 2.08 -3.29 6.02
C GLY A 387 2.88 -2.37 5.10
N VAL A 388 3.92 -1.71 5.61
CA VAL A 388 4.75 -0.74 4.87
C VAL A 388 6.09 -1.36 4.45
N ILE A 389 6.67 -2.19 5.33
CA ILE A 389 8.11 -2.50 5.34
C ILE A 389 8.66 -3.17 4.07
N GLU A 390 7.87 -3.99 3.38
CA GLU A 390 8.30 -4.65 2.14
C GLU A 390 8.73 -3.64 1.07
N ASN A 391 8.06 -2.48 1.02
CA ASN A 391 8.26 -1.50 -0.05
C ASN A 391 8.92 -0.22 0.46
N ALA A 392 8.78 0.14 1.73
CA ALA A 392 9.39 1.32 2.33
C ALA A 392 10.07 1.00 3.67
N SER A 393 11.37 1.32 3.75
CA SER A 393 12.16 1.27 4.99
C SER A 393 12.13 2.58 5.78
N ARG A 394 11.39 3.59 5.29
CA ARG A 394 11.25 4.92 5.89
C ARG A 394 9.79 5.30 5.93
N TRP A 395 9.32 5.84 7.05
CA TRP A 395 7.93 6.26 7.18
C TRP A 395 7.74 7.48 8.08
N LEU A 396 6.66 8.21 7.83
CA LEU A 396 6.07 9.15 8.77
C LEU A 396 4.96 8.43 9.55
N ARG A 397 5.04 8.44 10.89
CA ARG A 397 3.93 8.00 11.75
C ARG A 397 3.02 9.19 12.06
N MET A 398 1.73 9.06 11.78
CA MET A 398 0.76 10.09 12.15
C MET A 398 0.50 10.11 13.67
N ASP A 399 0.20 11.29 14.20
CA ASP A 399 -0.17 11.52 15.59
C ASP A 399 -1.66 11.89 15.69
N GLY A 400 -2.44 11.07 16.40
CA GLY A 400 -3.87 11.24 16.57
C GLY A 400 -4.29 12.09 17.78
N GLU A 401 -3.36 12.44 18.67
CA GLU A 401 -3.66 13.01 19.99
C GLU A 401 -3.11 14.41 20.18
N LYS A 402 -1.91 14.69 19.66
CA LYS A 402 -1.21 15.94 19.95
C LYS A 402 -1.95 17.14 19.31
N PRO A 403 -2.38 18.13 20.12
CA PRO A 403 -2.96 19.35 19.59
C PRO A 403 -1.90 20.24 18.93
N ALA A 404 -2.24 20.82 17.79
CA ALA A 404 -1.42 21.86 17.16
C ALA A 404 -1.45 23.18 17.93
N ASP A 405 -2.61 23.52 18.53
CA ASP A 405 -2.80 24.71 19.35
C ASP A 405 -3.19 24.30 20.79
N PRO A 406 -2.28 24.45 21.77
CA PRO A 406 -2.57 24.16 23.17
C PRO A 406 -3.70 25.02 23.78
N SER A 407 -4.01 26.17 23.18
CA SER A 407 -5.12 27.03 23.62
C SER A 407 -6.49 26.53 23.10
N ASN A 408 -6.47 25.67 22.09
CA ASN A 408 -7.65 25.05 21.51
C ASN A 408 -7.43 23.54 21.25
N PRO A 409 -7.21 22.75 22.33
CA PRO A 409 -6.68 21.40 22.18
C PRO A 409 -7.69 20.41 21.57
N ILE A 410 -8.99 20.64 21.73
CA ILE A 410 -10.02 19.70 21.27
C ILE A 410 -10.17 19.74 19.74
N SER A 411 -10.13 20.93 19.15
CA SER A 411 -10.35 21.10 17.70
C SER A 411 -9.05 21.04 16.88
N SER A 412 -7.89 21.20 17.52
CA SER A 412 -6.59 21.12 16.87
C SER A 412 -5.86 19.77 17.05
N ALA A 413 -6.43 18.84 17.82
CA ALA A 413 -5.88 17.50 18.04
C ALA A 413 -6.09 16.56 16.85
N GLY A 414 -5.09 15.72 16.60
CA GLY A 414 -5.06 14.80 15.47
C GLY A 414 -4.45 15.42 14.23
N GLN A 415 -4.32 14.62 13.18
CA GLN A 415 -3.65 15.00 11.95
C GLN A 415 -4.45 14.59 10.73
N ILE A 416 -4.38 15.44 9.71
CA ILE A 416 -4.90 15.20 8.38
C ILE A 416 -3.72 15.30 7.41
N ILE A 417 -3.60 14.33 6.51
CA ILE A 417 -2.56 14.31 5.48
C ILE A 417 -3.22 14.17 4.11
N GLN A 418 -2.74 14.93 3.12
CA GLN A 418 -2.97 14.66 1.72
C GLN A 418 -1.65 14.29 1.06
N LEU A 419 -1.63 13.14 0.41
CA LEU A 419 -0.53 12.65 -0.40
C LEU A 419 -0.77 13.00 -1.87
N ASP A 420 0.30 13.37 -2.58
CA ASP A 420 0.27 13.72 -4.00
C ASP A 420 1.25 12.85 -4.80
N ALA A 421 0.72 12.03 -5.72
CA ALA A 421 1.49 11.10 -6.54
C ALA A 421 2.52 11.80 -7.45
N THR A 422 2.31 13.07 -7.79
CA THR A 422 3.23 13.82 -8.66
C THR A 422 4.60 14.05 -8.01
N ALA A 423 4.67 13.98 -6.68
CA ALA A 423 5.90 14.05 -5.91
C ALA A 423 6.10 12.78 -5.05
N ALA A 424 5.60 11.64 -5.52
CA ALA A 424 5.68 10.38 -4.79
C ALA A 424 7.11 10.00 -4.38
N GLY A 425 7.26 9.46 -3.17
CA GLY A 425 8.57 9.13 -2.60
C GLY A 425 9.37 10.32 -2.03
N ASN A 426 8.79 11.52 -1.96
CA ASN A 426 9.46 12.72 -1.45
C ASN A 426 8.56 13.48 -0.46
N LEU A 427 9.13 14.08 0.59
CA LEU A 427 8.32 14.83 1.58
C LEU A 427 7.50 15.99 0.96
N ALA A 428 7.92 16.53 -0.18
CA ALA A 428 7.20 17.59 -0.89
C ALA A 428 5.79 17.19 -1.35
N GLY A 429 5.51 15.88 -1.53
CA GLY A 429 4.17 15.39 -1.85
C GLY A 429 3.30 15.10 -0.63
N ILE A 430 3.72 15.50 0.58
CA ILE A 430 2.97 15.30 1.82
C ILE A 430 2.52 16.66 2.36
N THR A 431 1.24 16.97 2.23
CA THR A 431 0.62 18.12 2.90
C THR A 431 -0.01 17.65 4.21
N ARG A 432 0.32 18.26 5.35
CA ARG A 432 -0.21 17.89 6.66
C ARG A 432 -0.84 19.09 7.38
N LEU A 433 -2.06 18.90 7.87
CA LEU A 433 -2.84 19.88 8.62
C LEU A 433 -3.26 19.29 9.97
N ALA A 434 -3.51 20.18 10.94
CA ALA A 434 -4.36 19.88 12.08
C ALA A 434 -5.85 19.94 11.70
N TYR A 435 -6.72 19.42 12.56
CA TYR A 435 -8.16 19.43 12.30
C TYR A 435 -8.77 20.84 12.21
N ASP A 436 -8.19 21.84 12.89
CA ASP A 436 -8.59 23.25 12.80
C ASP A 436 -8.08 23.97 11.53
N GLY A 437 -7.29 23.28 10.69
CA GLY A 437 -6.69 23.82 9.46
C GLY A 437 -5.29 24.40 9.65
N THR A 438 -4.72 24.35 10.86
CA THR A 438 -3.33 24.78 11.08
C THR A 438 -2.36 23.92 10.26
N GLU A 439 -1.49 24.55 9.48
CA GLU A 439 -0.45 23.83 8.74
C GLU A 439 0.59 23.23 9.68
N LEU A 440 0.92 21.96 9.44
CA LEU A 440 1.92 21.19 10.20
C LEU A 440 2.97 20.65 9.24
N PRO A 441 3.94 21.46 8.75
CA PRO A 441 4.94 21.02 7.79
C PRO A 441 5.66 19.75 8.23
N VAL A 442 5.87 18.82 7.31
CA VAL A 442 6.60 17.56 7.56
C VAL A 442 8.09 17.81 7.41
N ARG A 443 8.88 17.35 8.39
CA ARG A 443 10.33 17.52 8.42
C ARG A 443 11.05 16.19 8.37
N GLU A 444 12.29 16.22 7.89
CA GLU A 444 13.14 15.03 7.74
C GLU A 444 13.43 14.34 9.09
N ASP A 445 13.52 15.11 10.18
CA ASP A 445 13.76 14.60 11.55
C ASP A 445 12.53 13.89 12.16
N GLU A 446 11.36 13.99 11.53
CA GLU A 446 10.16 13.24 11.90
C GLU A 446 10.09 11.86 11.21
N ILE A 447 10.94 11.62 10.21
CA ILE A 447 10.92 10.37 9.44
C ILE A 447 11.67 9.29 10.19
N THR A 448 10.96 8.19 10.46
CA THR A 448 11.53 7.00 11.10
C THR A 448 12.12 6.08 10.05
N THR A 449 13.34 5.60 10.27
CA THR A 449 13.90 4.46 9.54
C THR A 449 13.57 3.18 10.30
N ALA A 450 13.14 2.17 9.56
CA ALA A 450 12.78 0.87 10.10
C ALA A 450 13.94 0.21 10.85
N ASP A 451 13.63 -0.37 12.00
CA ASP A 451 14.48 -1.29 12.76
C ASP A 451 14.10 -2.77 12.51
N ILE A 452 13.09 -3.01 11.68
CA ILE A 452 12.60 -4.33 11.27
C ILE A 452 12.71 -4.50 9.75
N THR A 453 12.76 -5.74 9.29
CA THR A 453 12.69 -6.12 7.87
C THR A 453 11.55 -7.12 7.64
N THR A 454 11.26 -7.43 6.37
CA THR A 454 10.32 -8.52 6.01
C THR A 454 10.81 -9.91 6.43
N ARG A 455 12.09 -10.07 6.79
CA ARG A 455 12.64 -11.32 7.32
C ARG A 455 12.25 -11.55 8.77
N ASP A 456 11.98 -10.48 9.51
CA ASP A 456 11.64 -10.51 10.94
C ASP A 456 10.14 -10.77 11.19
N ILE A 457 9.32 -10.63 10.14
CA ILE A 457 7.86 -10.82 10.12
C ILE A 457 7.54 -12.20 9.57
#